data_AF-A0A1B6ILP2-F1
#
_entry.id   AF-A0A1B6ILP2-F1
#
_cell.length_a   1.000
_cell.length_b   1.000
_cell.length_c   1.000
_cell.angle_alpha   90.00
_cell.angle_beta   90.00
_cell.angle_gamma   90.00
#
_symmetry.space_group_name_H-M   'P 1'
#
loop_
_entity.id
_entity.type
_entity.pdbx_description
1 polymer ?
#
loop_
_entity_poly.entity_id
_entity_poly.type
_entity_poly.pdbx_seq_one_letter_code
_entity_poly.pdbx_strand_id
1 'polypeptide(L)'
;RLSGTSQQTIHRQLWVNNSKVLGVMYEQMAGRETILDCEKESLLKVSFDAAGLPLSWQPGGSPLPVNITYDRFNRLESWTWGVQSEHYRFNRLESWTWGVQSEHYRFNRLES
;
A
#
# COMPACT_ATOMS: atom_id res chain seq x y z
N ARG A 1 19.48 22.08 21.92
CA ARG A 1 19.48 22.28 20.45
C ARG A 1 18.28 21.50 19.91
N LEU A 2 17.18 22.17 19.55
CA LEU A 2 16.01 21.49 18.96
C LEU A 2 16.42 21.05 17.56
N SER A 3 16.56 19.74 17.35
CA SER A 3 16.83 19.15 16.04
C SER A 3 15.63 19.42 15.14
N GLY A 4 15.81 20.28 14.13
CA GLY A 4 14.76 20.59 13.17
C GLY A 4 14.31 19.31 12.47
N THR A 5 13.06 18.91 12.68
CA THR A 5 12.41 17.91 11.85
C THR A 5 12.26 18.52 10.47
N SER A 6 13.16 18.20 9.54
CA SER A 6 13.02 18.62 8.16
C SER A 6 11.78 17.91 7.60
N GLN A 7 10.64 18.59 7.66
CA GLN A 7 9.43 18.15 6.99
C GLN A 7 9.63 18.37 5.49
N GLN A 8 9.99 17.31 4.77
CA GLN A 8 10.26 17.39 3.35
C GLN A 8 9.28 16.54 2.56
N THR A 9 8.90 17.05 1.40
CA THR A 9 8.34 16.24 0.34
C THR A 9 9.48 15.82 -0.57
N ILE A 10 9.72 14.51 -0.67
CA ILE A 10 10.74 13.96 -1.56
C ILE A 10 10.09 13.68 -2.91
N HIS A 11 10.74 14.08 -4.00
CA HIS A 11 10.28 13.80 -5.36
C HIS A 11 11.26 12.88 -6.09
N ARG A 12 10.73 11.84 -6.74
CA ARG A 12 11.45 10.98 -7.67
C ARG A 12 10.73 11.00 -9.00
N GLN A 13 11.46 10.85 -10.10
CA GLN A 13 10.89 10.86 -11.45
C GLN A 13 11.53 9.75 -12.27
N LEU A 14 10.69 9.04 -13.03
CA LEU A 14 11.14 8.10 -14.05
C LEU A 14 11.04 8.78 -15.42
N TRP A 15 12.14 8.76 -16.14
CA TRP A 15 12.26 9.31 -17.50
C TRP A 15 12.63 8.20 -18.47
N VAL A 16 11.99 8.19 -19.63
CA VAL A 16 12.27 7.28 -20.74
C VAL A 16 12.35 8.11 -22.02
N ASN A 17 13.44 8.01 -22.77
CA ASN A 17 13.65 8.75 -24.02
C ASN A 17 13.30 10.24 -23.92
N ASN A 18 13.83 10.92 -22.90
CA ASN A 18 13.60 12.35 -22.64
C ASN A 18 12.14 12.74 -22.29
N SER A 19 11.27 11.77 -22.04
CA SER A 19 9.91 11.99 -21.58
C SER A 19 9.73 11.48 -20.15
N LYS A 20 9.13 12.29 -19.29
CA LYS A 20 8.74 11.85 -17.94
C LYS A 20 7.55 10.92 -18.06
N VAL A 21 7.69 9.70 -17.55
CA VAL A 21 6.64 8.67 -17.59
C VAL A 21 6.01 8.41 -16.23
N LEU A 22 6.72 8.72 -15.13
CA LEU A 22 6.21 8.54 -13.77
C LEU A 22 6.76 9.60 -12.84
N GLY A 23 5.93 10.10 -11.93
CA GLY A 23 6.36 10.85 -10.76
C GLY A 23 6.09 10.04 -9.49
N VAL A 24 6.95 10.17 -8.48
CA VAL A 24 6.71 9.66 -7.14
C VAL A 24 6.97 10.78 -6.15
N MET A 25 6.02 11.01 -5.26
CA MET A 25 6.08 12.04 -4.23
C MET A 25 5.92 11.38 -2.86
N TYR A 26 6.86 11.60 -1.95
CA TYR A 26 6.77 11.10 -0.57
C TYR A 26 6.69 12.26 0.41
N GLU A 27 5.54 12.40 1.07
CA GLU A 27 5.26 13.41 2.09
C GLU A 27 5.62 12.85 3.47
N GLN A 28 6.81 13.18 3.97
CA GLN A 28 7.36 12.57 5.19
C GLN A 28 6.46 12.71 6.42
N MET A 29 5.85 13.88 6.63
CA MET A 29 4.97 14.11 7.80
C MET A 29 3.71 13.24 7.73
N ALA A 30 3.19 13.01 6.53
CA ALA A 30 1.98 12.22 6.34
C ALA A 30 2.26 10.71 6.26
N GLY A 31 3.54 10.30 6.17
CA GLY A 31 3.90 8.93 5.87
C GLY A 31 3.23 8.45 4.59
N ARG A 32 3.22 9.28 3.54
CA ARG A 32 2.43 9.03 2.33
C ARG A 32 3.26 9.11 1.06
N GLU A 33 3.19 8.08 0.24
CA GLU A 33 3.70 8.08 -1.13
C GLU A 33 2.54 8.27 -2.12
N THR A 34 2.72 9.12 -3.12
CA THR A 34 1.81 9.27 -4.26
C THR A 34 2.57 9.02 -5.54
N ILE A 35 2.11 8.05 -6.32
CA ILE A 35 2.58 7.75 -7.66
C ILE A 35 1.68 8.51 -8.64
N LEU A 36 2.30 9.21 -9.58
CA LEU A 36 1.67 10.12 -10.52
C LEU A 36 2.03 9.72 -11.95
N ASP A 37 1.11 9.89 -12.89
CA ASP A 37 1.40 9.77 -14.32
C ASP A 37 2.15 11.00 -14.87
N CYS A 38 2.26 11.09 -16.20
CA CYS A 38 2.88 12.23 -16.89
C CYS A 38 2.07 13.53 -16.73
N GLU A 39 0.74 13.44 -16.63
CA GLU A 39 -0.18 14.56 -16.46
C GLU A 39 -0.34 15.00 -14.99
N LYS A 40 0.35 14.32 -14.07
CA LYS A 40 0.28 14.52 -12.61
C LYS A 40 -1.04 14.05 -11.99
N GLU A 41 -1.76 13.15 -12.66
CA GLU A 41 -2.88 12.46 -12.05
C GLU A 41 -2.37 11.34 -11.13
N SER A 42 -3.03 11.17 -9.99
CA SER A 42 -2.66 10.15 -9.00
C SER A 42 -3.03 8.76 -9.51
N LEU A 43 -2.02 7.93 -9.75
CA LEU A 43 -2.19 6.51 -10.09
C LEU A 43 -2.33 5.62 -8.85
N LEU A 44 -1.62 5.95 -7.77
CA LEU A 44 -1.64 5.19 -6.51
C LEU A 44 -1.23 6.08 -5.35
N LYS A 45 -1.92 5.99 -4.22
CA LYS A 45 -1.44 6.54 -2.94
C LYS A 45 -1.17 5.39 -1.97
N VAL A 46 -0.01 5.41 -1.34
CA VAL A 46 0.36 4.46 -0.29
C VAL A 46 0.52 5.23 1.02
N SER A 47 -0.17 4.80 2.07
CA SER A 47 0.08 5.32 3.42
C SER A 47 0.92 4.32 4.20
N PHE A 48 1.75 4.81 5.12
CA PHE A 48 2.67 4.01 5.92
C PHE A 48 2.50 4.35 7.39
N ASP A 49 2.76 3.37 8.25
CA ASP A 49 2.90 3.60 9.68
C ASP A 49 4.27 4.22 10.04
N ALA A 50 4.48 4.49 11.33
CA ALA A 50 5.74 5.04 11.83
C ALA A 50 6.96 4.10 11.66
N ALA A 51 6.73 2.80 11.47
CA ALA A 51 7.77 1.82 11.18
C ALA A 51 8.06 1.68 9.67
N GLY A 52 7.29 2.37 8.81
CA GLY A 52 7.41 2.30 7.36
C GLY A 52 6.67 1.13 6.72
N LEU A 53 5.76 0.47 7.43
CA LEU A 53 4.92 -0.59 6.87
C LEU A 53 3.72 0.03 6.13
N PRO A 54 3.38 -0.43 4.91
CA PRO A 54 2.21 0.05 4.19
C PRO A 54 0.91 -0.24 4.96
N LEU A 55 0.10 0.78 5.25
CA LEU A 55 -1.21 0.65 5.88
C LEU A 55 -2.34 0.59 4.86
N SER A 56 -2.19 1.30 3.73
CA SER A 56 -3.18 1.26 2.67
C SER A 56 -2.61 1.56 1.29
N TRP A 57 -3.26 1.01 0.28
CA TRP A 57 -3.07 1.31 -1.13
C TRP A 57 -4.38 1.84 -1.71
N GLN A 58 -4.40 3.09 -2.16
CA GLN A 58 -5.54 3.71 -2.81
C GLN A 58 -5.26 3.89 -4.29
N PRO A 59 -5.80 3.03 -5.17
CA PRO A 59 -5.70 3.22 -6.61
C PRO A 59 -6.30 4.56 -7.05
N GLY A 60 -5.69 5.16 -8.06
CA GLY A 60 -6.23 6.33 -8.77
C GLY A 60 -7.61 6.06 -9.35
N GLY A 61 -8.53 7.02 -9.23
CA GLY A 61 -9.89 6.90 -9.74
C GLY A 61 -10.81 5.94 -8.97
N SER A 62 -10.29 5.15 -8.02
CA SER A 62 -11.10 4.32 -7.12
C SER A 62 -11.35 5.07 -5.80
N PRO A 63 -12.56 4.97 -5.20
CA PRO A 63 -12.80 5.43 -3.84
C PRO A 63 -12.48 4.36 -2.78
N LEU A 64 -12.16 3.13 -3.21
CA LEU A 64 -11.96 1.97 -2.33
C LEU A 64 -10.46 1.67 -2.17
N PRO A 65 -9.87 1.90 -0.99
CA PRO A 65 -8.50 1.49 -0.71
C PRO A 65 -8.45 -0.01 -0.40
N VAL A 66 -7.28 -0.59 -0.63
CA VAL A 66 -6.86 -1.83 0.02
C VAL A 66 -6.24 -1.44 1.36
N ASN A 67 -6.82 -1.88 2.48
CA ASN A 67 -6.25 -1.65 3.81
C ASN A 67 -5.53 -2.90 4.30
N ILE A 68 -4.47 -2.72 5.06
CA ILE A 68 -3.58 -3.78 5.52
C ILE A 68 -3.42 -3.67 7.04
N THR A 69 -3.46 -4.81 7.73
CA THR A 69 -3.05 -4.90 9.14
C THR A 69 -1.90 -5.87 9.30
N TYR A 70 -1.11 -5.65 10.36
CA TYR A 70 0.03 -6.48 10.69
C TYR A 70 -0.10 -7.02 12.10
N ASP A 71 0.44 -8.22 12.31
CA ASP A 71 0.62 -8.76 13.64
C ASP A 71 1.80 -8.09 14.36
N ARG A 72 1.99 -8.43 15.64
CA ARG A 72 3.08 -7.87 16.47
C ARG A 72 4.51 -8.15 15.96
N PHE A 73 4.66 -8.99 14.94
CA PHE A 73 5.93 -9.34 14.31
C PHE A 73 6.06 -8.72 12.92
N ASN A 74 5.23 -7.73 12.57
CA ASN A 74 5.20 -7.03 11.29
C ASN A 74 4.87 -7.95 10.10
N ARG A 75 4.16 -9.06 10.33
CA ARG A 75 3.68 -9.95 9.26
C ARG A 75 2.24 -9.57 8.91
N LEU A 76 1.89 -9.69 7.63
CA LEU A 76 0.53 -9.43 7.13
C LEU A 76 -0.51 -10.25 7.90
N GLU A 77 -1.36 -9.60 8.66
CA GLU A 77 -2.44 -10.23 9.43
C GLU A 77 -3.75 -10.23 8.64
N SER A 78 -4.06 -9.15 7.94
CA SER A 78 -5.24 -9.10 7.09
C SER A 78 -5.14 -8.05 6.00
N TRP A 79 -5.97 -8.20 4.98
CA TRP A 79 -6.28 -7.13 4.04
C TRP A 79 -7.79 -7.01 3.80
N THR A 80 -8.24 -5.80 3.49
CA THR A 80 -9.62 -5.54 3.05
C THR A 80 -9.63 -4.67 1.81
N TRP A 81 -10.53 -4.93 0.87
CA TRP A 81 -10.77 -4.10 -0.31
C TRP A 81 -12.25 -4.10 -0.67
N GLY A 82 -12.94 -3.01 -0.29
CA GLY A 82 -14.40 -2.95 -0.38
C GLY A 82 -15.04 -4.05 0.47
N VAL A 83 -15.76 -4.97 -0.18
CA VAL A 83 -16.42 -6.11 0.48
C VAL A 83 -15.55 -7.35 0.58
N GLN A 84 -14.37 -7.35 -0.06
CA GLN A 84 -13.45 -8.47 -0.05
C GLN A 84 -12.47 -8.34 1.11
N SER A 85 -12.14 -9.45 1.77
CA SER A 85 -11.13 -9.48 2.81
C SER A 85 -10.52 -10.86 2.95
N GLU A 86 -9.32 -10.90 3.55
CA GLU A 86 -8.66 -12.13 3.95
C GLU A 86 -7.90 -11.91 5.27
N HIS A 87 -7.87 -12.95 6.12
CA HIS A 87 -7.19 -12.93 7.41
C HIS A 87 -6.23 -14.12 7.54
N TYR A 88 -5.01 -13.84 7.94
CA TYR A 88 -3.94 -14.83 8.13
C TYR A 88 -3.61 -14.96 9.62
N ARG A 89 -3.31 -16.18 10.05
CA ARG A 89 -2.79 -16.47 11.39
C ARG A 89 -1.59 -17.39 11.29
N PHE A 90 -0.50 -16.98 11.92
CA PHE A 90 0.74 -17.74 11.92
C PHE A 90 1.00 -18.35 13.29
N ASN A 91 1.19 -19.67 13.32
CA ASN A 91 1.69 -20.36 14.51
C ASN A 91 3.21 -20.14 14.67
N ARG A 92 3.68 -20.21 15.92
CA ARG A 92 5.08 -19.94 16.32
C ARG A 92 6.14 -20.82 15.63
N LEU A 93 5.74 -21.92 14.99
CA LEU A 93 6.64 -22.91 14.41
C LEU A 93 6.80 -22.81 12.88
N GLU A 94 6.25 -21.78 12.23
CA GLU A 94 6.35 -21.57 10.76
C GLU A 94 5.87 -22.76 9.90
N SER A 95 5.22 -23.77 10.50
CA SER A 95 4.64 -24.89 9.78
C SER A 95 3.17 -24.63 9.49
N TRP A 96 2.79 -24.65 8.20
CA TRP A 96 1.42 -24.61 7.74
C TRP A 96 0.59 -25.72 8.41
N THR A 97 -0.27 -25.37 9.36
CA THR A 97 -1.36 -26.26 9.79
C THR A 97 -2.62 -25.83 9.08
N TRP A 98 -3.10 -26.63 8.13
CA TRP A 98 -4.35 -26.38 7.42
C TRP A 98 -5.49 -26.20 8.42
N GLY A 99 -6.01 -24.98 8.47
CA GLY A 99 -7.24 -24.57 9.14
C GLY A 99 -7.84 -23.46 8.30
N VAL A 100 -8.05 -23.73 7.02
CA VAL A 100 -8.60 -22.77 6.07
C VAL A 100 -10.12 -22.81 6.22
N GLN A 101 -10.67 -21.78 6.85
CA GLN A 101 -12.06 -21.39 6.61
C GLN A 101 -12.03 -20.42 5.41
N SER A 102 -11.73 -20.95 4.22
CA SER A 102 -11.85 -20.18 2.97
C SER A 102 -13.32 -20.16 2.59
N GLU A 103 -13.97 -19.02 2.77
CA GLU A 103 -15.11 -18.71 1.92
C GLU A 103 -14.54 -18.49 0.51
N HIS A 104 -14.87 -19.42 -0.37
CA HIS A 104 -14.32 -19.54 -1.71
C HIS A 104 -14.90 -18.44 -2.60
N TYR A 105 -14.34 -17.22 -2.56
CA TYR A 105 -14.72 -16.16 -3.49
C TYR A 105 -14.06 -16.39 -4.84
N ARG A 106 -14.88 -16.63 -5.87
CA ARG A 106 -14.43 -16.70 -7.26
C ARG A 106 -13.98 -15.33 -7.74
N PHE A 107 -12.73 -15.25 -8.19
CA PHE A 107 -12.17 -14.11 -8.90
C PHE A 107 -12.89 -13.97 -10.26
N ASN A 108 -13.92 -13.13 -10.33
CA ASN A 108 -14.41 -12.66 -11.62
C ASN A 108 -13.48 -11.52 -12.06
N ARG A 109 -12.52 -11.85 -12.93
CA ARG A 109 -11.82 -10.84 -13.72
C ARG A 109 -12.88 -10.11 -14.54
N LEU A 110 -13.29 -8.92 -14.11
CA LEU A 110 -13.98 -7.99 -14.98
C LEU A 110 -12.91 -7.43 -15.92
N GLU A 111 -12.80 -8.02 -17.10
CA GLU A 111 -12.19 -7.31 -18.23
C GLU A 111 -13.17 -6.20 -18.64
N SER A 112 -12.68 -4.97 -18.69
CA SER A 112 -13.33 -3.82 -19.32
C SER A 112 -12.37 -3.21 -20.33
#